data_AF-A0A931G4A7-F1
#
_entry.id   AF-A0A931G4A7-F1
#
_cell.length_a   1.000
_cell.length_b   1.000
_cell.length_c   1.000
_cell.angle_alpha   90.00
_cell.angle_beta   90.00
_cell.angle_gamma   90.00
#
_symmetry.space_group_name_H-M   'P 1'
#
loop_
_entity.id
_entity.type
_entity.pdbx_description
1 polymer ?
#
loop_
_entity_poly.entity_id
_entity_poly.type
_entity_poly.pdbx_seq_one_letter_code
_entity_poly.pdbx_strand_id
1 'polypeptide(L)'
;MSTIDEQRDVKLKEIICEILELEEDEVTETSLFNEDHGADSLRAIEILASLEKEFGVVIDQSEMARMVNVKGVREVVGEAAGW
;
A
#
# COMPACT_ATOMS: atom_id res chain seq x y z
N MET A 1 3.09 9.47 17.99
CA MET A 1 2.32 8.58 17.10
C MET A 1 0.97 8.36 17.74
N SER A 2 -0.08 8.89 17.14
CA SER A 2 -1.46 8.76 17.63
C SER A 2 -2.03 7.43 17.15
N THR A 3 -2.87 6.77 17.96
CA THR A 3 -3.59 5.49 17.70
C THR A 3 -4.39 5.44 16.38
N ILE A 4 -4.47 6.54 15.67
CA ILE A 4 -5.11 6.67 14.36
C ILE A 4 -4.21 6.07 13.26
N ASP A 5 -2.89 6.09 13.44
CA ASP A 5 -1.91 5.55 12.49
C ASP A 5 -2.04 4.03 12.34
N GLU A 6 -2.23 3.32 13.46
CA GLU A 6 -2.33 1.85 13.51
C GLU A 6 -3.59 1.33 12.79
N GLN A 7 -4.74 2.00 12.94
CA GLN A 7 -5.97 1.58 12.26
C GLN A 7 -5.89 1.73 10.74
N ARG A 8 -5.15 2.74 10.26
CA ARG A 8 -4.96 2.96 8.83
C ARG A 8 -3.94 2.01 8.24
N ASP A 9 -2.88 1.69 8.99
CA ASP A 9 -1.88 0.70 8.59
C ASP A 9 -2.51 -0.68 8.39
N VAL A 10 -3.38 -1.11 9.32
CA VAL A 10 -4.16 -2.34 9.19
C VAL A 10 -5.01 -2.32 7.91
N LYS A 11 -5.80 -1.25 7.71
CA LYS A 11 -6.66 -1.11 6.52
C LYS A 11 -5.86 -1.14 5.21
N LEU A 12 -4.71 -0.49 5.20
CA LEU A 12 -3.80 -0.43 4.05
C LEU A 12 -3.23 -1.81 3.74
N LYS A 13 -2.79 -2.57 4.76
CA LYS A 13 -2.35 -3.96 4.60
C LYS A 13 -3.47 -4.86 4.09
N GLU A 14 -4.68 -4.74 4.62
CA GLU A 14 -5.85 -5.51 4.16
C GLU A 14 -6.09 -5.32 2.65
N ILE A 15 -6.10 -4.06 2.18
CA ILE A 15 -6.29 -3.74 0.76
C ILE A 15 -5.18 -4.33 -0.11
N ILE A 16 -3.92 -4.22 0.33
CA ILE A 16 -2.78 -4.78 -0.41
C ILE A 16 -2.89 -6.31 -0.49
N CYS A 17 -3.18 -6.98 0.62
CA CYS A 17 -3.30 -8.44 0.67
C CYS A 17 -4.47 -8.93 -0.19
N GLU A 18 -5.61 -8.23 -0.17
CA GLU A 18 -6.78 -8.56 -1.00
C GLU A 18 -6.47 -8.48 -2.50
N ILE A 19 -5.78 -7.41 -2.93
CA ILE A 19 -5.45 -7.20 -4.36
C ILE A 19 -4.32 -8.12 -4.83
N LEU A 20 -3.33 -8.37 -3.97
CA LEU A 20 -2.25 -9.29 -4.27
C LEU A 20 -2.67 -10.76 -4.14
N GLU A 21 -3.85 -11.02 -3.57
CA GLU A 21 -4.33 -12.37 -3.24
C GLU A 21 -3.32 -13.12 -2.36
N LEU A 22 -2.75 -12.42 -1.39
CA LEU A 22 -1.74 -12.92 -0.44
C LEU A 22 -2.29 -12.93 0.97
N GLU A 23 -1.74 -13.79 1.83
CA GLU A 23 -2.05 -13.75 3.25
C GLU A 23 -1.21 -12.67 3.96
N GLU A 24 -1.74 -12.10 5.06
CA GLU A 24 -1.04 -11.09 5.86
C GLU A 24 0.29 -11.59 6.42
N ASP A 25 0.43 -12.91 6.61
CA ASP A 25 1.66 -13.55 7.09
C ASP A 25 2.71 -13.71 5.97
N GLU A 26 2.29 -13.73 4.70
CA GLU A 26 3.20 -13.81 3.55
C GLU A 26 3.81 -12.43 3.22
N VAL A 27 3.07 -11.35 3.48
CA VAL A 27 3.50 -9.99 3.15
C VAL A 27 4.21 -9.33 4.33
N THR A 28 5.52 -9.15 4.22
CA THR A 28 6.28 -8.37 5.20
C THR A 28 6.33 -6.89 4.84
N GLU A 29 6.63 -6.03 5.81
CA GLU A 29 6.79 -4.58 5.57
C GLU A 29 7.87 -4.26 4.54
N THR A 30 8.86 -5.14 4.41
CA THR A 30 10.01 -5.00 3.51
C THR A 30 9.94 -5.87 2.26
N SER A 31 8.98 -6.81 2.17
CA SER A 31 8.83 -7.70 1.01
C SER A 31 8.47 -6.90 -0.22
N LEU A 32 9.19 -7.14 -1.31
CA LEU A 32 8.96 -6.48 -2.59
C LEU A 32 7.82 -7.18 -3.30
N PHE A 33 6.74 -6.45 -3.60
CA PHE A 33 5.55 -7.03 -4.23
C PHE A 33 5.88 -7.74 -5.54
N ASN A 34 6.71 -7.12 -6.38
CA ASN A 34 7.14 -7.71 -7.64
C ASN A 34 8.17 -8.84 -7.44
N GLU A 35 9.27 -8.60 -6.74
CA GLU A 35 10.37 -9.57 -6.67
C GLU A 35 10.07 -10.77 -5.77
N ASP A 36 9.40 -10.57 -4.64
CA ASP A 36 9.08 -11.65 -3.69
C ASP A 36 7.75 -12.33 -3.99
N HIS A 37 6.76 -11.57 -4.49
CA HIS A 37 5.39 -12.08 -4.68
C HIS A 37 4.92 -12.10 -6.14
N GLY A 38 5.76 -11.69 -7.09
CA GLY A 38 5.40 -11.69 -8.51
C GLY A 38 4.26 -10.74 -8.87
N ALA A 39 4.04 -9.68 -8.08
CA ALA A 39 3.00 -8.71 -8.36
C ALA A 39 3.33 -7.90 -9.62
N ASP A 40 2.43 -7.95 -10.59
CA ASP A 40 2.52 -7.17 -11.81
C ASP A 40 2.23 -5.68 -11.57
N SER A 41 2.68 -4.84 -12.50
CA SER A 41 2.41 -3.40 -12.48
C SER A 41 0.92 -3.05 -12.50
N LEU A 42 0.07 -3.94 -13.02
CA LEU A 42 -1.40 -3.79 -12.95
C LEU A 42 -1.90 -3.82 -11.51
N ARG A 43 -1.42 -4.78 -10.70
CA ARG A 43 -1.82 -4.88 -9.30
C ARG A 43 -1.40 -3.65 -8.51
N ALA A 44 -0.23 -3.07 -8.81
CA ALA A 44 0.19 -1.81 -8.20
C ALA A 44 -0.75 -0.63 -8.52
N ILE A 45 -1.27 -0.57 -9.75
CA ILE A 45 -2.27 0.44 -10.16
C ILE A 45 -3.61 0.22 -9.44
N GLU A 46 -4.03 -1.03 -9.26
CA GLU A 46 -5.25 -1.37 -8.52
C GLU A 46 -5.14 -1.02 -7.03
N ILE A 47 -3.98 -1.29 -6.42
CA ILE A 47 -3.66 -0.89 -5.04
C ILE A 47 -3.76 0.62 -4.92
N LEU A 48 -3.09 1.36 -5.80
CA LEU A 48 -3.14 2.82 -5.83
C LEU A 48 -4.58 3.33 -5.86
N ALA A 49 -5.36 2.89 -6.85
CA ALA A 49 -6.74 3.34 -7.04
C ALA A 49 -7.64 3.01 -5.84
N SER A 50 -7.43 1.85 -5.21
CA SER A 50 -8.18 1.42 -4.03
C SER A 50 -7.83 2.27 -2.81
N LEU A 51 -6.54 2.58 -2.61
CA LEU A 51 -6.07 3.44 -1.52
C LEU A 51 -6.54 4.88 -1.69
N GLU A 52 -6.45 5.45 -2.89
CA GLU A 52 -6.97 6.78 -3.21
C GLU A 52 -8.46 6.89 -2.87
N LYS A 53 -9.24 5.86 -3.22
CA LYS A 53 -10.67 5.81 -2.95
C LYS A 53 -11.00 5.59 -1.47
N GLU A 54 -10.30 4.69 -0.77
CA GLU A 54 -10.54 4.39 0.64
C GLU A 54 -10.16 5.57 1.54
N PHE A 55 -8.98 6.16 1.30
CA PHE A 55 -8.46 7.26 2.13
C PHE A 55 -8.87 8.65 1.61
N GLY A 56 -9.48 8.73 0.43
CA GLY A 56 -9.91 10.00 -0.18
C GLY A 56 -8.74 10.89 -0.58
N VAL A 57 -7.63 10.30 -1.02
CA VAL A 57 -6.39 10.98 -1.41
C VAL A 57 -6.14 10.90 -2.90
N VAL A 58 -5.20 11.72 -3.37
CA VAL A 58 -4.69 11.67 -4.75
C VAL A 58 -3.19 11.49 -4.66
N ILE A 59 -2.68 10.39 -5.21
CA ILE A 59 -1.27 10.02 -5.17
C ILE A 59 -0.70 10.17 -6.59
N ASP A 60 0.42 10.87 -6.70
CA ASP A 60 1.05 11.07 -7.99
C ASP A 60 1.68 9.76 -8.50
N GLN A 61 1.60 9.52 -9.82
CA GLN A 61 2.21 8.33 -10.42
C GLN A 61 3.72 8.24 -10.18
N SER A 62 4.38 9.38 -9.97
CA SER A 62 5.79 9.45 -9.61
C SER A 62 6.09 8.71 -8.29
N GLU A 63 5.15 8.71 -7.35
CA GLU A 63 5.28 8.07 -6.05
C GLU A 63 5.07 6.55 -6.12
N MET A 64 4.41 6.03 -7.18
CA MET A 64 4.26 4.57 -7.37
C MET A 64 5.61 3.85 -7.42
N ALA A 65 6.67 4.52 -7.88
CA ALA A 65 8.01 3.95 -7.88
C ALA A 65 8.55 3.65 -6.46
N ARG A 66 7.99 4.30 -5.43
CA ARG A 66 8.29 4.03 -4.00
C ARG A 66 7.37 2.95 -3.41
N MET A 67 6.23 2.68 -4.04
CA MET A 67 5.20 1.72 -3.61
C MET A 67 5.56 0.27 -3.97
N VAL A 68 6.80 -0.14 -3.72
CA VAL A 68 7.31 -1.49 -4.04
C VAL A 68 7.10 -2.50 -2.91
N ASN A 69 6.79 -2.02 -1.71
CA ASN A 69 6.53 -2.81 -0.51
C ASN A 69 5.52 -2.07 0.39
N VAL A 70 5.02 -2.75 1.43
CA VAL A 70 3.98 -2.19 2.31
C VAL A 70 4.47 -0.91 2.98
N LYS A 71 5.73 -0.87 3.43
CA LYS A 71 6.31 0.31 4.04
C LYS A 71 6.28 1.52 3.10
N GLY A 72 6.69 1.35 1.84
CA GLY A 72 6.70 2.42 0.85
C GLY A 72 5.29 2.91 0.53
N VAL A 73 4.32 1.99 0.43
CA VAL A 73 2.90 2.35 0.27
C VAL A 73 2.40 3.17 1.46
N ARG A 74 2.70 2.74 2.69
CA ARG A 74 2.33 3.47 3.91
C ARG A 74 2.91 4.88 3.93
N GLU A 75 4.20 5.03 3.60
CA GLU A 75 4.85 6.36 3.56
C GLU A 75 4.15 7.26 2.54
N VAL A 76 3.95 6.80 1.30
CA VAL A 76 3.31 7.59 0.24
C VAL A 76 1.88 7.97 0.60
N VAL A 77 1.09 7.03 1.13
CA VAL A 77 -0.29 7.28 1.54
C VAL A 77 -0.34 8.26 2.72
N GLY A 78 0.53 8.10 3.71
CA GLY A 78 0.63 9.01 4.86
C GLY A 78 0.99 10.43 4.43
N GLU A 79 1.97 10.58 3.54
CA GLU A 79 2.36 11.86 2.94
C GLU A 79 1.21 12.51 2.17
N ALA A 80 0.50 11.75 1.33
CA ALA A 80 -0.62 12.26 0.52
C ALA A 80 -1.85 12.64 1.36
N ALA A 81 -2.12 11.86 2.40
CA ALA A 81 -3.26 12.06 3.29
C ALA A 81 -2.98 13.06 4.42
N GLY A 82 -1.72 13.43 4.65
CA GLY A 82 -1.29 14.40 5.64
C GLY A 82 -1.41 13.93 7.09
N TRP A 83 -1.06 12.68 7.38
CA TRP A 83 -1.01 12.13 8.75
C TRP A 83 0.35 11.54 9.12
#